data_AF-A0A257DU19-F1
#
_entry.id   AF-A0A257DU19-F1
#
_cell.length_a   1.000
_cell.length_b   1.000
_cell.length_c   1.000
_cell.angle_alpha   90.00
_cell.angle_beta   90.00
_cell.angle_gamma   90.00
#
_symmetry.space_group_name_H-M   'P 1'
#
loop_
_entity.id
_entity.type
_entity.pdbx_description
1 polymer ?
#
loop_
_entity_poly.entity_id
_entity_poly.type
_entity_poly.pdbx_seq_one_letter_code
_entity_poly.pdbx_strand_id
1 'polypeptide(L)'
;MKYFIDDSQEVFAFELGSSQHEGLIAISEEEALELASLSVPVFDLGFSERKWRDAHLSEVIWLRERHRDQREIEVSTVLSDARFKELLIYIQSLRDWPQSADFPNNEYRPTAPLWLAGQTV
;
A
#
# COMPACT_ATOMS: atom_id res chain seq x y z
N MET A 1 -14.90 -14.36 -30.02
CA MET A 1 -13.47 -14.13 -29.70
C MET A 1 -12.80 -15.47 -29.48
N LYS A 2 -11.48 -15.57 -29.62
CA LYS A 2 -10.72 -16.76 -29.18
C LYS A 2 -9.98 -16.39 -27.89
N TYR A 3 -10.02 -17.30 -26.92
CA TYR A 3 -9.37 -17.12 -25.65
C TYR A 3 -8.10 -17.98 -25.61
N PHE A 4 -7.07 -17.45 -24.97
CA PHE A 4 -5.78 -18.12 -24.84
C PHE A 4 -5.22 -17.89 -23.44
N ILE A 5 -4.31 -18.75 -23.00
CA ILE A 5 -3.65 -18.67 -21.70
C ILE A 5 -2.13 -18.77 -21.86
N ASP A 6 -1.37 -18.05 -21.02
CA ASP A 6 0.10 -18.17 -20.94
C ASP A 6 0.55 -19.16 -19.85
N ASP A 7 1.86 -19.38 -19.72
CA ASP A 7 2.45 -20.23 -18.66
C ASP A 7 2.17 -19.71 -17.23
N SER A 8 1.81 -18.44 -17.08
CA SER A 8 1.47 -17.77 -15.81
C SER A 8 -0.02 -17.87 -15.46
N GLN A 9 -0.83 -18.53 -16.29
CA GLN A 9 -2.29 -18.64 -16.19
C GLN A 9 -3.06 -17.32 -16.43
N GLU A 10 -2.47 -16.36 -17.15
CA GLU A 10 -3.16 -15.14 -17.56
C GLU A 10 -3.98 -15.37 -18.84
N VAL A 11 -5.24 -14.93 -18.85
CA VAL A 11 -6.18 -15.15 -19.97
C VAL A 11 -6.17 -13.96 -20.93
N PHE A 12 -5.94 -14.23 -22.22
CA PHE A 12 -5.93 -13.26 -23.30
C PHE A 12 -7.07 -13.51 -24.29
N ALA A 13 -7.76 -12.44 -24.71
CA ALA A 13 -8.81 -12.51 -25.72
C ALA A 13 -8.34 -11.85 -27.02
N PHE A 14 -8.36 -12.61 -28.12
CA PHE A 14 -8.01 -12.11 -29.44
C PHE A 14 -9.18 -12.18 -30.41
N GLU A 15 -9.22 -11.22 -31.33
CA GLU A 15 -10.16 -11.22 -32.45
C GLU A 15 -9.85 -12.35 -33.44
N LEU A 16 -10.90 -12.86 -34.08
CA LEU A 16 -10.81 -13.98 -35.01
C LEU A 16 -10.02 -13.54 -36.26
N GLY A 17 -8.78 -14.03 -36.39
CA GLY A 17 -7.86 -13.64 -37.48
C GLY A 17 -6.56 -12.99 -37.01
N SER A 18 -6.40 -12.73 -35.71
CA SER A 18 -5.12 -12.26 -35.16
C SER A 18 -4.06 -13.37 -35.14
N SER A 19 -2.85 -13.07 -35.59
CA SER A 19 -1.68 -13.96 -35.60
C SER A 19 -0.82 -13.90 -34.34
N GLN A 20 -1.21 -13.12 -33.33
CA GLN A 20 -0.43 -12.91 -32.09
C GLN A 20 -0.79 -13.91 -30.99
N HIS A 21 -0.43 -15.18 -31.18
CA HIS A 21 -0.65 -16.25 -30.20
C HIS A 21 0.56 -17.18 -30.02
N GLU A 22 1.76 -16.72 -30.37
CA GLU A 22 3.00 -17.50 -30.21
C GLU A 22 3.32 -17.70 -28.72
N GLY A 23 3.36 -18.96 -28.28
CA GLY A 23 3.55 -19.32 -26.88
C GLY A 23 2.27 -19.37 -26.04
N LEU A 24 1.09 -19.13 -26.62
CA LEU A 24 -0.18 -19.17 -25.90
C LEU A 24 -0.99 -20.44 -26.22
N ILE A 25 -1.63 -21.00 -25.21
CA ILE A 25 -2.48 -22.20 -25.32
C ILE A 25 -3.91 -21.74 -25.56
N ALA A 26 -4.56 -22.22 -26.63
CA ALA A 26 -5.96 -21.90 -26.89
C ALA A 26 -6.89 -22.60 -25.88
N ILE A 27 -7.79 -21.84 -25.28
CA ILE A 27 -8.78 -22.33 -24.30
C ILE A 27 -10.20 -21.99 -24.75
N SER A 28 -11.18 -22.73 -24.23
CA SER A 28 -12.59 -22.44 -24.47
C SER A 28 -13.04 -21.16 -23.74
N GLU A 29 -14.18 -20.60 -24.16
CA GLU A 29 -14.79 -19.45 -23.49
C GLU A 29 -15.26 -19.78 -22.06
N GLU A 30 -15.71 -21.02 -21.83
CA GLU A 30 -16.08 -21.51 -20.52
C GLU A 30 -14.88 -21.61 -19.57
N GLU A 31 -13.76 -22.18 -20.03
CA GLU A 31 -12.51 -22.23 -19.26
C GLU A 31 -11.94 -20.83 -19.01
N ALA A 32 -12.03 -19.92 -20.00
CA ALA A 32 -11.61 -18.53 -19.85
C ALA A 32 -12.43 -17.79 -18.79
N LEU A 33 -13.75 -18.04 -18.74
CA LEU A 33 -14.65 -17.44 -17.76
C LEU A 33 -14.44 -18.04 -16.36
N GLU A 34 -14.21 -19.35 -16.26
CA GLU A 34 -13.85 -20.01 -15.00
C GLU A 34 -12.52 -19.48 -14.48
N LEU A 35 -11.48 -19.39 -15.31
CA LEU A 35 -10.18 -18.84 -14.92
C LEU A 35 -10.25 -17.35 -14.59
N ALA A 36 -11.03 -16.56 -15.32
CA ALA A 36 -11.27 -15.16 -14.96
C ALA A 36 -12.02 -15.01 -13.63
N SER A 37 -12.89 -15.98 -13.29
CA SER A 37 -13.57 -16.02 -11.99
C SER A 37 -12.69 -16.52 -10.85
N LEU A 38 -11.71 -17.38 -11.15
CA LEU A 38 -10.69 -17.89 -10.24
C LEU A 38 -9.50 -16.94 -10.10
N SER A 39 -9.35 -16.00 -11.04
CA SER A 39 -8.41 -14.90 -11.00
C SER A 39 -8.79 -14.02 -9.81
N VAL A 40 -8.23 -14.37 -8.66
CA VAL A 40 -8.16 -13.49 -7.51
C VAL A 40 -7.59 -12.19 -8.06
N PRO A 41 -8.25 -11.03 -7.91
CA PRO A 41 -7.66 -9.78 -8.33
C PRO A 41 -6.27 -9.77 -7.73
N VAL A 42 -5.22 -9.67 -8.56
CA VAL A 42 -3.84 -9.65 -8.09
C VAL A 42 -3.81 -8.58 -7.02
N PHE A 43 -3.83 -9.00 -5.75
CA PHE A 43 -4.00 -8.09 -4.65
C PHE A 43 -2.65 -7.40 -4.61
N ASP A 44 -2.57 -6.19 -5.16
CA ASP A 44 -1.33 -5.43 -5.12
C ASP A 44 -1.10 -5.07 -3.65
N LEU A 45 -0.42 -5.98 -2.97
CA LEU A 45 -0.01 -5.82 -1.58
C LEU A 45 0.77 -4.51 -1.45
N GLY A 46 1.57 -4.15 -2.45
CA GLY A 46 2.25 -2.87 -2.49
C GLY A 46 1.28 -1.69 -2.51
N PHE A 47 0.21 -1.73 -3.30
CA PHE A 47 -0.82 -0.69 -3.30
C PHE A 47 -1.53 -0.60 -1.95
N SER A 48 -1.92 -1.74 -1.37
CA SER A 48 -2.54 -1.79 -0.05
C SER A 48 -1.63 -1.25 1.05
N GLU A 49 -0.34 -1.59 1.04
CA GLU A 49 0.65 -1.09 2.00
C GLU A 49 0.94 0.41 1.82
N ARG A 50 1.01 0.91 0.58
CA ARG A 50 1.11 2.35 0.31
C ARG A 50 -0.12 3.07 0.86
N LYS A 51 -1.32 2.55 0.62
CA LYS A 51 -2.56 3.11 1.17
C LYS A 51 -2.58 3.10 2.70
N TRP A 52 -2.11 2.03 3.32
CA TRP A 52 -1.95 1.92 4.78
C TRP A 52 -1.00 3.00 5.33
N ARG A 53 0.16 3.16 4.69
CA ARG A 53 1.14 4.20 5.04
C ARG A 53 0.53 5.60 4.94
N ASP A 54 -0.21 5.88 3.87
CA ASP A 54 -0.85 7.18 3.63
C ASP A 54 -1.84 7.52 4.75
N ALA A 55 -2.67 6.54 5.13
CA ALA A 55 -3.61 6.69 6.23
C ALA A 55 -2.88 7.03 7.54
N HIS A 56 -1.87 6.24 7.93
CA HIS A 56 -1.12 6.51 9.16
C HIS A 56 -0.34 7.82 9.15
N LEU A 57 0.18 8.26 8.00
CA LEU A 57 0.80 9.58 7.88
C LEU A 57 -0.22 10.70 8.10
N SER A 58 -1.43 10.57 7.53
CA SER A 58 -2.49 11.56 7.68
C SER A 58 -2.97 11.69 9.13
N GLU A 59 -2.98 10.60 9.89
CA GLU A 59 -3.36 10.57 11.31
C GLU A 59 -2.40 11.36 12.21
N VAL A 60 -1.15 11.55 11.80
CA VAL A 60 -0.09 12.11 12.67
C VAL A 60 0.52 13.42 12.18
N ILE A 61 0.29 13.80 10.91
CA ILE A 61 0.83 15.04 10.32
C ILE A 61 0.36 16.28 11.08
N TRP A 62 -0.93 16.33 11.43
CA TRP A 62 -1.51 17.48 12.14
C TRP A 62 -0.84 17.71 13.50
N LEU A 63 -0.40 16.63 14.16
CA LEU A 63 0.21 16.69 15.48
C LEU A 63 1.61 17.31 15.40
N ARG A 64 2.33 17.06 14.31
CA ARG A 64 3.59 17.71 14.00
C ARG A 64 3.40 19.20 13.73
N GLU A 65 2.38 19.55 12.96
CA GLU A 65 2.05 20.94 12.63
C GLU A 65 1.68 21.73 13.89
N ARG A 66 0.73 21.23 14.69
CA ARG A 66 0.34 21.83 15.98
C ARG A 66 1.53 22.07 16.90
N HIS A 67 2.44 21.10 17.03
CA HIS A 67 3.62 21.27 17.88
C HIS A 67 4.56 22.36 17.36
N ARG A 68 4.70 22.50 16.04
CA ARG A 68 5.50 23.58 15.42
C ARG A 68 4.86 24.93 15.67
N ASP A 69 3.55 25.05 15.44
CA ASP A 69 2.80 26.28 15.67
C ASP A 69 2.95 26.74 17.13
N GLN A 70 2.79 25.81 18.09
CA GLN A 70 2.97 26.09 19.52
C GLN A 70 4.37 26.62 19.85
N ARG A 71 5.41 26.04 19.23
CA ARG A 71 6.78 26.51 19.42
C ARG A 71 7.03 27.87 18.78
N GLU A 72 6.42 28.14 17.63
CA GLU A 72 6.58 29.40 16.90
C GLU A 72 5.94 30.58 17.66
N ILE A 73 4.79 30.35 18.29
CA ILE A 73 4.13 31.36 19.14
C ILE A 73 4.60 31.34 20.61
N GLU A 74 5.64 30.57 20.92
CA GLU A 74 6.25 30.45 22.25
C GLU A 74 5.28 30.06 23.38
N VAL A 75 4.27 29.23 23.08
CA VAL A 75 3.35 28.69 24.10
C VAL A 75 3.79 27.31 24.57
N SER A 76 3.24 26.87 25.71
CA SER A 76 3.44 25.51 26.20
C SER A 76 2.97 24.47 25.16
N THR A 77 3.85 23.54 24.82
CA THR A 77 3.55 22.46 23.89
C THR A 77 2.70 21.38 24.57
N VAL A 78 1.79 20.77 23.81
CA VAL A 78 0.99 19.61 24.29
C VAL A 78 1.85 18.34 24.37
N LEU A 79 2.83 18.22 23.47
CA LEU A 79 3.83 17.16 23.48
C LEU A 79 5.13 17.65 24.11
N SER A 80 5.70 16.83 24.99
CA SER A 80 7.11 16.96 25.40
C SER A 80 8.04 16.78 24.20
N ASP A 81 9.24 17.37 24.25
CA ASP A 81 10.27 17.20 23.20
C ASP A 81 10.61 15.73 22.92
N ALA A 82 10.63 14.87 23.94
CA ALA A 82 10.88 13.44 23.77
C ALA A 82 9.81 12.76 22.89
N ARG A 83 8.52 12.94 23.22
CA ARG A 83 7.39 12.46 22.41
C ARG A 83 7.38 13.08 21.01
N PHE A 84 7.72 14.35 20.88
CA PHE A 84 7.83 14.98 19.57
C PHE A 84 8.95 14.34 18.72
N LYS A 85 10.10 14.01 19.32
CA LYS A 85 11.17 13.28 18.63
C LYS A 85 10.73 11.88 18.22
N GLU A 86 10.05 11.13 19.09
CA GLU A 86 9.49 9.81 18.76
C GLU A 86 8.50 9.89 17.60
N LEU A 87 7.64 10.92 17.58
CA LEU A 87 6.73 11.19 16.46
C LEU A 87 7.48 11.39 15.14
N LEU A 88 8.54 12.19 15.14
CA LEU A 88 9.33 12.44 13.94
C LEU A 88 10.03 11.17 13.43
N ILE A 89 10.54 10.32 14.33
CA ILE A 89 11.15 9.03 13.99
C ILE A 89 10.09 8.09 13.39
N TYR A 90 8.89 8.04 13.97
CA TYR A 90 7.80 7.23 13.44
C TYR A 90 7.35 7.70 12.04
N ILE A 91 7.18 9.02 11.84
CA ILE A 91 6.86 9.60 10.52
C ILE A 91 7.93 9.26 9.48
N GLN A 92 9.21 9.33 9.87
CA GLN A 92 10.31 8.97 8.98
C GLN A 92 10.25 7.48 8.62
N SER A 93 10.02 6.61 9.59
CA SER A 93 9.89 5.16 9.38
C SER A 93 8.74 4.83 8.42
N LEU A 94 7.60 5.53 8.52
CA LEU A 94 6.49 5.40 7.57
C LEU A 94 6.89 5.85 6.15
N ARG A 95 7.71 6.90 6.00
CA ARG A 95 8.19 7.35 4.69
C ARG A 95 9.18 6.39 4.06
N ASP A 96 9.99 5.74 4.89
CA ASP A 96 10.98 4.76 4.44
C ASP A 96 10.36 3.39 4.15
N TRP A 97 9.15 3.11 4.65
CA TRP A 97 8.47 1.82 4.48
C TRP A 97 8.39 1.33 3.02
N PRO A 98 7.94 2.12 2.02
CA PRO A 98 7.90 1.69 0.63
C PRO A 98 9.28 1.51 -0.03
N GLN A 99 10.35 1.89 0.65
CA GLN A 99 11.74 1.73 0.20
C GLN A 99 12.48 0.63 0.97
N SER A 100 11.83 0.03 1.97
CA SER A 100 12.40 -1.08 2.75
C SER A 100 12.54 -2.34 1.90
N ALA A 101 13.56 -3.13 2.17
CA ALA A 101 13.74 -4.45 1.57
C ALA A 101 12.60 -5.42 1.95
N ASP A 102 11.95 -5.19 3.10
CA ASP A 102 10.87 -6.04 3.62
C ASP A 102 9.48 -5.65 3.07
N PHE A 103 9.38 -4.59 2.25
CA PHE A 103 8.13 -4.20 1.63
C PHE A 103 7.67 -5.25 0.61
N PRO A 104 6.39 -5.67 0.57
CA PRO A 104 5.22 -5.16 1.30
C PRO A 104 4.78 -6.02 2.51
N ASN A 105 5.69 -6.71 3.19
CA ASN A 105 5.33 -7.62 4.28
C ASN A 105 4.84 -6.87 5.53
N ASN A 106 3.59 -7.11 5.93
CA ASN A 106 2.95 -6.42 7.03
C ASN A 106 3.63 -6.62 8.41
N GLU A 107 4.39 -7.70 8.60
CA GLU A 107 5.09 -8.01 9.86
C GLU A 107 6.20 -7.00 10.16
N TYR A 108 6.71 -6.32 9.13
CA TYR A 108 7.79 -5.35 9.23
C TYR A 108 7.30 -3.90 9.18
N ARG A 109 5.98 -3.69 9.30
CA ARG A 109 5.41 -2.34 9.34
C ARG A 109 5.99 -1.53 10.51
N PRO A 110 6.27 -0.23 10.30
CA PRO A 110 6.61 0.66 11.39
C PRO A 110 5.55 0.62 12.50
N THR A 111 5.98 0.41 13.74
CA THR A 111 5.07 0.36 14.89
C THR A 111 4.88 1.76 15.47
N ALA A 112 3.62 2.17 15.63
CA ALA A 112 3.28 3.44 16.24
C ALA A 112 3.66 3.47 17.75
N PRO A 113 4.24 4.57 18.25
CA PRO A 113 4.41 4.78 19.69
C PRO A 113 3.10 4.64 20.48
N LEU A 114 3.13 3.93 21.62
CA LEU A 114 1.94 3.64 22.43
C LEU A 114 1.12 4.88 22.82
N TRP A 115 1.78 6.01 23.04
CA TRP A 115 1.12 7.25 23.45
C TRP A 115 0.29 7.90 22.34
N LEU A 116 0.50 7.54 21.06
CA LEU A 116 -0.30 8.05 19.94
C LEU A 116 -1.73 7.53 19.97
N ALA A 117 -1.97 6.33 20.50
CA ALA A 117 -3.31 5.75 20.60
C ALA A 117 -4.29 6.61 21.43
N GLY A 118 -3.77 7.50 22.30
CA GLY A 118 -4.56 8.44 23.10
C GLY A 118 -4.71 9.84 22.50
N GLN A 119 -4.11 10.13 21.34
CA GLN A 119 -4.23 11.42 20.64
C GLN A 119 -5.42 11.37 19.66
N THR A 120 -6.64 11.29 20.19
CA THR A 120 -7.85 11.45 19.38
C THR A 120 -8.09 12.93 19.09
N VAL A 121 -8.45 13.23 17.84
CA VAL A 121 -8.81 14.59 17.37
C VAL A 121 -10.03 15.12 18.12
#